data_AF-A0A353DFZ5-F1
#
_entry.id   AF-A0A353DFZ5-F1
#
_cell.length_a   1.000
_cell.length_b   1.000
_cell.length_c   1.000
_cell.angle_alpha   90.00
_cell.angle_beta   90.00
_cell.angle_gamma   90.00
#
_symmetry.space_group_name_H-M   'P 1'
#
loop_
_entity.id
_entity.type
_entity.pdbx_description
1 polymer ?
#
loop_
_entity_poly.entity_id
_entity_poly.type
_entity_poly.pdbx_seq_one_letter_code
_entity_poly.pdbx_strand_id
1 'polypeptide(L)' 'MATPQKLLVANRGEIAIRVFRAATELGLRTVA' A
#
# COMPACT_ATOMS: atom_id res chain seq x y z
N MET A 1 -18.24 -7.69 -0.98
CA MET A 1 -17.26 -6.59 -0.80
C MET A 1 -16.11 -6.83 -1.78
N ALA A 2 -15.63 -5.79 -2.46
CA ALA A 2 -14.50 -5.93 -3.38
C ALA A 2 -13.18 -5.87 -2.60
N THR A 3 -12.31 -6.85 -2.78
CA THR A 3 -10.96 -6.85 -2.21
C THR A 3 -10.02 -6.16 -3.21
N PRO A 4 -9.40 -5.02 -2.86
CA PRO A 4 -8.45 -4.36 -3.76
C PRO A 4 -7.25 -5.28 -4.01
N GLN A 5 -6.81 -5.41 -5.26
CA GLN A 5 -5.62 -6.21 -5.62
C GLN A 5 -4.35 -5.36 -5.78
N LYS A 6 -4.50 -4.03 -5.73
CA LYS A 6 -3.42 -3.05 -5.90
C LYS A 6 -3.72 -1.77 -5.11
N LEU A 7 -2.70 -1.14 -4.54
CA LEU A 7 -2.79 0.10 -3.77
C LEU A 7 -1.80 1.15 -4.32
N LEU A 8 -2.29 2.32 -4.72
CA LEU A 8 -1.47 3.50 -4.99
C LEU A 8 -1.38 4.33 -3.71
N VAL A 9 -0.17 4.69 -3.29
CA VAL A 9 0.03 5.62 -2.16
C VAL A 9 0.54 6.94 -2.70
N ALA A 10 -0.37 7.88 -2.97
CA ALA A 10 -0.05 9.21 -3.47
C ALA A 10 0.54 10.12 -2.37
N ASN A 11 1.66 9.69 -1.78
CA ASN A 11 2.35 10.39 -0.71
C ASN A 11 3.85 10.04 -0.71
N ARG A 12 4.67 10.76 0.08
CA ARG A 12 6.12 10.51 0.21
C ARG A 12 6.58 10.43 1.66
N GLY A 13 7.83 9.99 1.86
CA GLY A 13 8.47 9.93 3.17
C GLY A 13 7.98 8.78 4.05
N GLU A 14 8.12 8.92 5.36
CA GLU A 14 7.87 7.83 6.32
C GLU A 14 6.45 7.26 6.24
N ILE A 15 5.45 8.10 5.97
CA ILE A 15 4.05 7.68 5.91
C ILE A 15 3.82 6.77 4.70
N ALA A 16 4.43 7.07 3.54
CA ALA A 16 4.35 6.18 2.38
C ALA A 16 4.94 4.79 2.71
N ILE A 17 6.10 4.77 3.37
CA ILE A 17 6.76 3.53 3.80
C ILE A 17 5.88 2.73 4.78
N ARG A 18 5.26 3.40 5.77
CA ARG A 18 4.36 2.74 6.73
C ARG A 18 3.18 2.07 6.01
N VAL A 19 2.55 2.76 5.06
CA VAL A 19 1.42 2.21 4.29
C VAL A 19 1.88 1.04 3.41
N PHE A 20 3.03 1.14 2.74
CA PHE A 20 3.55 0.04 1.92
C PHE A 20 3.84 -1.22 2.74
N ARG A 21 4.36 -1.08 3.96
CA ARG A 21 4.62 -2.24 4.85
C ARG A 21 3.34 -2.96 5.23
N ALA A 22 2.32 -2.22 5.66
CA ALA A 22 1.02 -2.81 5.97
C ALA A 22 0.37 -3.46 4.73
N ALA A 23 0.50 -2.84 3.56
CA ALA A 23 0.00 -3.41 2.31
C ALA A 23 0.68 -4.75 1.97
N THR A 24 2.00 -4.88 2.20
CA THR A 24 2.73 -6.14 2.03
C THR A 24 2.23 -7.23 2.98
N GLU A 25 2.00 -6.91 4.26
CA GLU A 25 1.44 -7.85 5.25
C GLU A 25 0.05 -8.35 4.86
N LEU A 26 -0.73 -7.51 4.18
CA LEU A 26 -2.05 -7.83 3.65
C LEU A 26 -2.01 -8.49 2.25
N GLY A 27 -0.83 -8.76 1.70
CA GLY A 27 -0.68 -9.37 0.37
C GLY A 27 -1.09 -8.46 -0.80
N LEU A 28 -1.12 -7.14 -0.59
CA LEU A 28 -1.48 -6.17 -1.61
C LEU A 28 -0.25 -5.77 -2.43
N ARG A 29 -0.45 -5.65 -3.75
CA ARG A 29 0.56 -5.03 -4.62
C ARG A 29 0.52 -3.52 -4.48
N THR A 30 1.66 -2.86 -4.35
CA THR A 30 1.73 -1.41 -4.18
C THR A 30 2.26 -0.72 -5.43
N VAL A 31 1.90 0.56 -5.58
CA VAL A 31 2.49 1.49 -6.55
C VAL A 31 2.96 2.70 -5.76
N ALA A 32 4.22 3.09 -5.99
CA ALA A 32 4.82 4.27 -5.41
C ALA A 32 4.36 5.55 -6.13
#